data_AF-A0A4R3MNR7-F1
#
_entry.id   AF-A0A4R3MNR7-F1
#
_cell.length_a   1.000
_cell.length_b   1.000
_cell.length_c   1.000
_cell.angle_alpha   90.00
_cell.angle_beta   90.00
_cell.angle_gamma   90.00
#
_symmetry.space_group_name_H-M   'P 1'
#
loop_
_entity.id
_entity.type
_entity.pdbx_description
1 polymer ?
#
loop_
_entity_poly.entity_id
_entity_poly.type
_entity_poly.pdbx_seq_one_letter_code
_entity_poly.pdbx_strand_id
1 'polypeptide(L)'
;MIENIDFRINSSYNQSNEIFYQGMKGEKLMRKSFLKRVSVSLVIIILTTINIYANQSNLSDIKGHWAEPTIQKLVARGGISGYPDGTFKPQNTISNAEFIAILMRTTTGKTFTRQQGQHWASGEFEEAYKLGIVTNSELSSRDFDKPITRLEMAKYTERALLNILGEEQVNSDGIEVLIGDYNKITKRSEQYYIKSVYARGIIVGDDKGNFNPGNNATRAEASTIILRTLEKPERQEVKIPEVGALTLRHNDPNRPMAKEGDTFITPDGRSVVLKVDPKTGILGFGQNVATEIGRAHPNGKLIEHGDLGSNKEFLGSPYLVDNNTGMGLYRSQWLDVQSAIDPYKEVPNPKEGQVYMDYFIFMHGIWYWNGPVR
;
A
#
# COMPACT_ATOMS: atom_id res chain seq x y z
N MET A 1 84.48 -37.08 49.65
CA MET A 1 83.27 -37.56 48.94
C MET A 1 82.32 -36.37 48.66
N ILE A 2 82.78 -35.30 47.97
CA ILE A 2 81.94 -34.11 47.70
C ILE A 2 82.13 -33.52 46.27
N GLU A 3 83.15 -33.85 45.48
CA GLU A 3 83.41 -33.14 44.20
C GLU A 3 82.61 -33.56 42.96
N ASN A 4 81.69 -34.55 43.03
CA ASN A 4 81.04 -35.10 41.82
C ASN A 4 79.55 -34.77 41.65
N ILE A 5 78.99 -33.86 42.46
CA ILE A 5 77.56 -33.50 42.39
C ILE A 5 77.32 -32.21 41.57
N ASP A 6 78.28 -31.27 41.53
CA ASP A 6 78.06 -29.96 40.89
C ASP A 6 78.06 -29.99 39.34
N PHE A 7 78.78 -30.93 38.71
CA PHE A 7 78.90 -30.94 37.24
C PHE A 7 77.64 -31.49 36.53
N ARG A 8 76.92 -32.42 37.16
CA ARG A 8 75.69 -33.01 36.58
C ARG A 8 74.47 -32.08 36.66
N ILE A 9 74.40 -31.24 37.69
CA ILE A 9 73.29 -30.28 37.87
C ILE A 9 73.38 -29.16 36.82
N ASN A 10 74.59 -28.67 36.51
CA ASN A 10 74.79 -27.56 35.57
C ASN A 10 74.53 -27.95 34.10
N SER A 11 74.85 -29.19 33.71
CA SER A 11 74.58 -29.71 32.35
C SER A 11 73.09 -29.89 32.08
N SER A 12 72.36 -30.47 33.03
CA SER A 12 70.90 -30.63 32.96
C SER A 12 70.15 -29.28 32.93
N TYR A 13 70.63 -28.28 33.68
CA TYR A 13 70.07 -26.93 33.68
C TYR A 13 70.28 -26.19 32.35
N ASN A 14 71.45 -26.33 31.72
CA ASN A 14 71.70 -25.73 30.41
C ASN A 14 70.88 -26.40 29.30
N GLN A 15 70.75 -27.73 29.33
CA GLN A 15 69.98 -28.46 28.33
C GLN A 15 68.47 -28.19 28.42
N SER A 16 67.93 -28.07 29.65
CA SER A 16 66.52 -27.71 29.87
C SER A 16 66.21 -26.26 29.48
N ASN A 17 67.12 -25.32 29.74
CA ASN A 17 66.99 -23.95 29.25
C ASN A 17 67.01 -23.88 27.72
N GLU A 18 67.90 -24.63 27.06
CA GLU A 18 67.99 -24.64 25.60
C GLU A 18 66.70 -25.19 24.95
N ILE A 19 66.14 -26.26 25.51
CA ILE A 19 64.84 -26.82 25.08
C ILE A 19 63.71 -25.81 25.29
N PHE A 20 63.71 -25.09 26.42
CA PHE A 20 62.73 -24.04 26.70
C PHE A 20 62.84 -22.85 25.71
N TYR A 21 64.05 -22.41 25.39
CA TYR A 21 64.29 -21.35 24.41
C TYR A 21 63.92 -21.76 22.98
N GLN A 22 64.19 -23.01 22.58
CA GLN A 22 63.78 -23.53 21.28
C GLN A 22 62.25 -23.69 21.18
N GLY A 23 61.60 -24.12 22.26
CA GLY A 23 60.14 -24.14 22.38
C GLY A 23 59.52 -22.75 22.22
N MET A 24 60.04 -21.74 22.94
CA MET A 24 59.59 -20.35 22.80
C MET A 24 59.82 -19.76 21.40
N LYS A 25 60.92 -20.13 20.73
CA LYS A 25 61.16 -19.73 19.33
C LYS A 25 60.15 -20.38 18.39
N GLY A 26 59.87 -21.67 18.58
CA GLY A 26 58.87 -22.44 17.81
C GLY A 26 57.46 -21.85 17.96
N GLU A 27 57.04 -21.52 19.17
CA GLU A 27 55.74 -20.86 19.42
C GLU A 27 55.66 -19.47 18.79
N LYS A 28 56.73 -18.66 18.87
CA LYS A 28 56.78 -17.34 18.20
C LYS A 28 56.73 -17.47 16.67
N LEU A 29 57.40 -18.46 16.09
CA LEU A 29 57.38 -18.75 14.66
C LEU A 29 56.00 -19.25 14.20
N MET A 30 55.39 -20.17 14.95
CA MET A 30 54.03 -20.65 14.67
C MET A 30 53.02 -19.52 14.76
N ARG A 31 53.07 -18.68 15.80
CA ARG A 31 52.18 -17.51 15.96
C ARG A 31 52.37 -16.49 14.82
N LYS A 32 53.59 -16.23 14.36
CA LYS A 32 53.85 -15.37 13.17
C LYS A 32 53.28 -15.99 11.89
N SER A 33 53.44 -17.28 11.66
CA SER A 33 52.91 -17.97 10.47
C SER A 33 51.38 -18.03 10.47
N PHE A 34 50.78 -18.24 11.64
CA PHE A 34 49.33 -18.24 11.85
C PHE A 34 48.75 -16.84 11.67
N LEU A 35 49.34 -15.81 12.28
CA LEU A 35 48.95 -14.41 12.08
C LEU A 35 49.05 -14.00 10.61
N LYS A 36 50.11 -14.39 9.90
CA LYS A 36 50.27 -14.09 8.46
C LYS A 36 49.18 -14.76 7.61
N ARG A 37 48.79 -16.01 7.92
CA ARG A 37 47.68 -16.71 7.23
C ARG A 37 46.31 -16.09 7.54
N VAL A 38 46.05 -15.72 8.80
CA VAL A 38 44.82 -15.00 9.20
C VAL A 38 44.75 -13.65 8.49
N SER A 39 45.85 -12.89 8.41
CA SER A 39 45.89 -11.62 7.68
C SER A 39 45.66 -11.79 6.18
N VAL A 40 46.23 -12.82 5.54
CA VAL A 40 46.00 -13.10 4.11
C VAL A 40 44.53 -13.49 3.86
N SER A 41 43.92 -14.31 4.71
CA SER A 41 42.49 -14.63 4.61
C SER A 41 41.60 -13.41 4.85
N LEU A 42 41.95 -12.53 5.80
CA LEU A 42 41.23 -11.28 6.05
C LEU A 42 41.32 -10.34 4.85
N VAL A 43 42.50 -10.24 4.23
CA VAL A 43 42.72 -9.45 3.00
C VAL A 43 41.96 -10.04 1.82
N ILE A 44 41.88 -11.37 1.68
CA ILE A 44 41.06 -12.02 0.64
C ILE A 44 39.57 -11.77 0.90
N ILE A 45 39.09 -11.85 2.15
CA ILE A 45 37.69 -11.52 2.51
C ILE A 45 37.39 -10.04 2.29
N ILE A 46 38.35 -9.14 2.57
CA ILE A 46 38.21 -7.71 2.29
C ILE A 46 38.21 -7.46 0.77
N LEU A 47 39.07 -8.13 0.00
CA LEU A 47 39.11 -8.01 -1.47
C LEU A 47 37.88 -8.63 -2.14
N THR A 48 37.30 -9.71 -1.61
CA THR A 48 36.04 -10.27 -2.11
C THR A 48 34.84 -9.42 -1.71
N THR A 49 34.82 -8.83 -0.51
CA THR A 49 33.74 -7.91 -0.11
C THR A 49 33.80 -6.59 -0.85
N ILE A 50 34.98 -6.03 -1.15
CA ILE A 50 35.11 -4.80 -1.99
C ILE A 50 34.56 -5.02 -3.41
N ASN A 51 34.73 -6.21 -4.00
CA ASN A 51 34.17 -6.53 -5.31
C ASN A 51 32.64 -6.68 -5.32
N ILE A 52 32.01 -6.95 -4.16
CA ILE A 52 30.55 -7.00 -4.03
C ILE A 52 29.94 -5.59 -4.03
N TYR A 53 30.67 -4.58 -3.54
CA TYR A 53 30.19 -3.19 -3.52
C TYR A 53 30.54 -2.39 -4.79
N ALA A 54 31.51 -2.83 -5.59
CA ALA A 54 31.99 -2.10 -6.77
C ALA A 54 31.18 -2.32 -8.07
N ASN A 55 30.23 -3.27 -8.11
CA ASN A 55 29.51 -3.63 -9.34
C ASN A 55 28.04 -3.17 -9.41
N GLN A 56 27.54 -2.40 -8.44
CA GLN A 56 26.12 -2.01 -8.43
C GLN A 56 25.80 -0.80 -9.33
N SER A 57 26.80 -0.05 -9.83
CA SER A 57 26.55 1.20 -10.57
C SER A 57 26.61 1.11 -12.10
N ASN A 58 27.08 0.00 -12.67
CA ASN A 58 27.22 -0.13 -14.13
C ASN A 58 26.46 -1.35 -14.67
N LEU A 59 25.13 -1.22 -14.73
CA LEU A 59 24.28 -2.16 -15.45
C LEU A 59 24.45 -1.93 -16.96
N SER A 60 25.00 -2.92 -17.67
CA SER A 60 25.47 -2.75 -19.05
C SER A 60 24.38 -2.57 -20.10
N ASP A 61 23.17 -3.05 -19.82
CA ASP A 61 22.04 -3.18 -20.75
C ASP A 61 20.90 -2.17 -20.50
N ILE A 62 21.08 -1.23 -19.57
CA ILE A 62 20.10 -0.17 -19.32
C ILE A 62 20.48 1.17 -19.95
N LYS A 63 21.71 1.33 -20.47
CA LYS A 63 22.17 2.60 -21.04
C LYS A 63 21.30 3.03 -22.22
N GLY A 64 20.70 4.22 -22.12
CA GLY A 64 19.77 4.76 -23.12
C GLY A 64 18.37 4.13 -23.09
N HIS A 65 18.10 3.24 -22.14
CA HIS A 65 16.78 2.67 -21.93
C HIS A 65 15.89 3.68 -21.19
N TRP A 66 14.61 3.77 -21.56
CA TRP A 66 13.68 4.74 -20.94
C TRP A 66 13.57 4.59 -19.41
N ALA A 67 13.71 3.36 -18.91
CA ALA A 67 13.67 3.05 -17.48
C ALA A 67 15.02 3.20 -16.75
N GLU A 68 16.09 3.61 -17.44
CA GLU A 68 17.42 3.75 -16.84
C GLU A 68 17.43 4.58 -15.55
N PRO A 69 16.83 5.79 -15.49
CA PRO A 69 16.85 6.61 -14.28
C PRO A 69 16.10 5.92 -13.14
N THR A 70 14.97 5.28 -13.47
CA THR A 70 14.15 4.51 -12.52
C THR A 70 14.94 3.36 -11.90
N ILE A 71 15.60 2.58 -12.75
CA ILE A 71 16.37 1.41 -12.33
C ILE A 71 17.54 1.86 -11.45
N GLN A 72 18.27 2.90 -11.84
CA GLN A 72 19.37 3.46 -11.05
C GLN A 72 18.91 3.91 -9.65
N LYS A 73 17.77 4.60 -9.55
CA LYS A 73 17.18 5.01 -8.26
C LYS A 73 16.87 3.81 -7.36
N LEU A 74 16.25 2.76 -7.90
CA LEU A 74 15.89 1.57 -7.11
C LEU A 74 17.13 0.75 -6.70
N VAL A 75 18.15 0.68 -7.56
CA VAL A 75 19.42 0.02 -7.26
C VAL A 75 20.15 0.77 -6.14
N ALA A 76 20.23 2.10 -6.21
CA ALA A 76 20.85 2.93 -5.18
C ALA A 76 20.19 2.77 -3.80
N ARG A 77 18.91 2.39 -3.76
CA ARG A 77 18.16 2.08 -2.53
C ARG A 77 18.35 0.65 -2.02
N GLY A 78 19.07 -0.20 -2.74
CA GLY A 78 19.16 -1.63 -2.44
C GLY A 78 17.84 -2.38 -2.63
N GLY A 79 16.85 -1.77 -3.30
CA GLY A 79 15.54 -2.38 -3.54
C GLY A 79 15.58 -3.49 -4.59
N ILE A 80 16.45 -3.31 -5.60
CA ILE A 80 16.65 -4.25 -6.70
C ILE A 80 18.15 -4.35 -7.01
N SER A 81 18.57 -5.47 -7.59
CA SER A 81 19.93 -5.66 -8.07
C SER A 81 19.90 -6.26 -9.47
N GLY A 82 20.96 -6.01 -10.23
CA GLY A 82 21.21 -6.72 -11.49
C GLY A 82 21.56 -8.18 -11.27
N TYR A 83 21.69 -8.90 -12.38
CA TYR A 83 22.18 -10.27 -12.40
C TYR A 83 23.70 -10.31 -12.22
N PRO A 84 24.29 -11.45 -11.81
CA PRO A 84 25.73 -11.61 -11.65
C PRO A 84 26.56 -11.33 -12.92
N ASP A 85 25.92 -11.36 -14.09
CA ASP A 85 26.51 -11.06 -15.40
C ASP A 85 26.62 -9.54 -15.67
N GLY A 86 26.21 -8.67 -14.73
CA GLY A 86 26.27 -7.21 -14.88
C GLY A 86 25.13 -6.63 -15.71
N THR A 87 24.06 -7.40 -15.95
CA THR A 87 22.86 -6.95 -16.68
C THR A 87 21.67 -6.76 -15.75
N PHE A 88 20.67 -6.01 -16.18
CA PHE A 88 19.39 -5.83 -15.50
C PHE A 88 18.25 -6.61 -16.14
N LYS A 89 18.35 -6.86 -17.45
CA LYS A 89 17.36 -7.49 -18.33
C LYS A 89 16.03 -6.74 -18.30
N PRO A 90 16.00 -5.44 -18.69
CA PRO A 90 14.82 -4.58 -18.52
C PRO A 90 13.59 -5.10 -19.25
N GLN A 91 13.77 -5.84 -20.35
CA GLN A 91 12.70 -6.38 -21.18
C GLN A 91 12.23 -7.79 -20.79
N ASN A 92 12.88 -8.43 -19.82
CA ASN A 92 12.41 -9.73 -19.35
C ASN A 92 11.12 -9.57 -18.55
N THR A 93 10.22 -10.53 -18.72
CA THR A 93 9.04 -10.67 -17.86
C THR A 93 9.47 -10.89 -16.41
N ILE A 94 8.86 -10.15 -15.48
CA ILE A 94 9.14 -10.24 -14.06
C ILE A 94 8.24 -11.29 -13.36
N SER A 95 8.78 -12.00 -12.38
CA SER A 95 8.01 -12.97 -11.59
C SER A 95 7.29 -12.34 -10.39
N ASN A 96 6.33 -13.08 -9.82
CA ASN A 96 5.69 -12.73 -8.55
C ASN A 96 6.72 -12.49 -7.44
N ALA A 97 7.73 -13.37 -7.34
CA ALA A 97 8.76 -13.27 -6.32
C ALA A 97 9.66 -12.06 -6.50
N GLU A 98 10.05 -11.74 -7.74
CA GLU A 98 10.83 -10.54 -8.01
C GLU A 98 10.05 -9.29 -7.64
N PHE A 99 8.81 -9.14 -8.12
CA PHE A 99 7.99 -7.97 -7.83
C PHE A 99 7.74 -7.77 -6.32
N ILE A 100 7.28 -8.82 -5.63
CA ILE A 100 7.01 -8.76 -4.18
C ILE A 100 8.29 -8.48 -3.41
N ALA A 101 9.42 -9.10 -3.76
CA ALA A 101 10.66 -8.85 -3.04
C ALA A 101 11.10 -7.39 -3.15
N ILE A 102 11.04 -6.80 -4.34
CA ILE A 102 11.40 -5.39 -4.55
C ILE A 102 10.42 -4.48 -3.80
N LEU A 103 9.11 -4.73 -3.92
CA LEU A 103 8.08 -3.95 -3.25
C LEU A 103 8.27 -3.97 -1.73
N MET A 104 8.48 -5.14 -1.14
CA MET A 104 8.64 -5.30 0.32
C MET A 104 9.93 -4.67 0.82
N ARG A 105 11.06 -4.90 0.16
CA ARG A 105 12.35 -4.29 0.54
C ARG A 105 12.30 -2.77 0.49
N THR A 106 11.70 -2.20 -0.56
CA THR A 106 11.67 -0.75 -0.75
C THR A 106 10.65 -0.03 0.11
N THR A 107 9.48 -0.61 0.35
CA THR A 107 8.43 0.03 1.15
C THR A 107 8.65 -0.12 2.65
N THR A 108 9.25 -1.23 3.10
CA THR A 108 9.50 -1.47 4.54
C THR A 108 10.90 -1.07 5.00
N GLY A 109 11.87 -1.00 4.08
CA GLY A 109 13.29 -0.82 4.40
C GLY A 109 13.90 -1.99 5.18
N LYS A 110 13.18 -3.11 5.34
CA LYS A 110 13.66 -4.27 6.11
C LYS A 110 14.56 -5.16 5.25
N THR A 111 15.48 -5.83 5.94
CA THR A 111 16.21 -6.99 5.38
C THR A 111 15.46 -8.27 5.74
N PHE A 112 15.33 -9.17 4.78
CA PHE A 112 14.59 -10.41 4.94
C PHE A 112 15.53 -11.60 4.96
N THR A 113 15.28 -12.55 5.87
CA THR A 113 16.04 -13.79 5.98
C THR A 113 15.18 -14.94 5.49
N ARG A 114 15.76 -15.80 4.64
CA ARG A 114 15.13 -17.07 4.24
C ARG A 114 15.63 -18.22 5.09
N GLN A 115 14.79 -19.21 5.35
CA GLN A 115 15.24 -20.48 5.92
C GLN A 115 15.93 -21.33 4.83
N GLN A 116 16.86 -22.21 5.24
CA GLN A 116 17.54 -23.10 4.31
C GLN A 116 16.53 -24.04 3.63
N GLY A 117 16.67 -24.22 2.31
CA GLY A 117 15.78 -25.08 1.51
C GLY A 117 14.48 -24.41 1.07
N GLN A 118 14.21 -23.16 1.48
CA GLN A 118 13.08 -22.39 0.97
C GLN A 118 13.44 -21.56 -0.28
N HIS A 119 12.40 -21.14 -0.99
CA HIS A 119 12.52 -20.20 -2.10
C HIS A 119 13.21 -18.91 -1.65
N TRP A 120 14.00 -18.28 -2.53
CA TRP A 120 14.86 -17.15 -2.16
C TRP A 120 14.10 -15.91 -1.63
N ALA A 121 12.86 -15.73 -2.07
CA ALA A 121 11.95 -14.65 -1.67
C ALA A 121 11.04 -14.99 -0.48
N SER A 122 11.25 -16.13 0.20
CA SER A 122 10.30 -16.61 1.21
C SER A 122 10.14 -15.63 2.38
N GLY A 123 11.22 -15.01 2.84
CA GLY A 123 11.17 -14.04 3.94
C GLY A 123 10.32 -12.81 3.59
N GLU A 124 10.40 -12.32 2.36
CA GLU A 124 9.58 -11.21 1.87
C GLU A 124 8.10 -11.59 1.82
N PHE A 125 7.78 -12.79 1.33
CA PHE A 125 6.39 -13.27 1.31
C PHE A 125 5.84 -13.49 2.72
N GLU A 126 6.62 -14.04 3.65
CA GLU A 126 6.19 -14.22 5.04
C GLU A 126 5.74 -12.89 5.66
N GLU A 127 6.47 -11.80 5.42
CA GLU A 127 6.07 -10.48 5.86
C GLU A 127 4.90 -9.92 5.05
N ALA A 128 4.89 -10.12 3.72
CA ALA A 128 3.79 -9.69 2.86
C ALA A 128 2.45 -10.32 3.28
N TYR A 129 2.45 -11.58 3.72
CA TYR A 129 1.26 -12.24 4.29
C TYR A 129 0.84 -11.61 5.61
N LYS A 130 1.79 -11.32 6.52
CA LYS A 130 1.50 -10.68 7.82
C LYS A 130 0.90 -9.29 7.66
N LEU A 131 1.40 -8.51 6.72
CA LEU A 131 0.93 -7.15 6.42
C LEU A 131 -0.30 -7.13 5.51
N GLY A 132 -0.81 -8.29 5.10
CA GLY A 132 -1.99 -8.41 4.24
C GLY A 132 -1.77 -7.87 2.82
N ILE A 133 -0.53 -7.80 2.35
CA ILE A 133 -0.19 -7.40 0.98
C ILE A 133 -0.56 -8.50 0.00
N VAL A 134 -0.27 -9.74 0.36
CA VAL A 134 -0.64 -10.95 -0.39
C VAL A 134 -1.38 -11.88 0.57
N THR A 135 -2.27 -12.73 0.08
CA THR A 135 -2.86 -13.82 0.88
C THR A 135 -2.38 -15.20 0.38
N ASN A 136 -2.36 -16.19 1.28
CA ASN A 136 -2.00 -17.57 0.92
C ASN A 136 -2.94 -18.21 -0.11
N SER A 137 -4.16 -17.69 -0.26
CA SER A 137 -5.10 -18.12 -1.29
C SER A 137 -4.84 -17.49 -2.66
N GLU A 138 -4.10 -16.38 -2.71
CA GLU A 138 -3.76 -15.67 -3.94
C GLU A 138 -2.45 -16.17 -4.54
N LEU A 139 -1.41 -16.28 -3.70
CA LEU A 139 -0.11 -16.80 -4.11
C LEU A 139 0.37 -17.81 -3.08
N SER A 140 0.87 -18.93 -3.58
CA SER A 140 1.61 -19.92 -2.81
C SER A 140 3.06 -19.97 -3.30
N SER A 141 3.92 -20.69 -2.58
CA SER A 141 5.32 -20.89 -3.00
C SER A 141 5.47 -21.51 -4.40
N ARG A 142 4.43 -22.19 -4.92
CA ARG A 142 4.38 -22.76 -6.27
C ARG A 142 4.16 -21.71 -7.36
N ASP A 143 3.78 -20.50 -6.99
CA ASP A 143 3.44 -19.41 -7.91
C ASP A 143 4.52 -18.31 -7.93
N PHE A 144 5.52 -18.42 -7.06
CA PHE A 144 6.59 -17.42 -6.87
C PHE A 144 7.36 -17.12 -8.15
N ASP A 145 7.69 -18.15 -8.94
CA ASP A 145 8.44 -17.99 -10.20
C ASP A 145 7.53 -17.78 -11.42
N LYS A 146 6.20 -17.76 -11.24
CA LYS A 146 5.29 -17.44 -12.34
C LYS A 146 5.36 -15.95 -12.69
N PRO A 147 5.17 -15.59 -13.97
CA PRO A 147 4.98 -14.19 -14.36
C PRO A 147 3.87 -13.51 -13.57
N ILE A 148 4.12 -12.28 -13.14
CA ILE A 148 3.10 -11.45 -12.48
C ILE A 148 2.30 -10.65 -13.51
N THR A 149 0.99 -10.59 -13.32
CA THR A 149 0.07 -9.80 -14.13
C THR A 149 -0.06 -8.36 -13.65
N ARG A 150 -0.50 -7.46 -14.55
CA ARG A 150 -0.80 -6.05 -14.23
C ARG A 150 -1.86 -5.90 -13.15
N LEU A 151 -2.85 -6.78 -13.11
CA LEU A 151 -3.87 -6.81 -12.06
C LEU A 151 -3.28 -7.18 -10.69
N GLU A 152 -2.40 -8.18 -10.62
CA GLU A 152 -1.72 -8.57 -9.38
C GLU A 152 -0.84 -7.44 -8.86
N MET A 153 -0.05 -6.80 -9.73
CA MET A 153 0.74 -5.61 -9.35
C MET A 153 -0.15 -4.49 -8.81
N ALA A 154 -1.26 -4.16 -9.49
CA ALA A 154 -2.19 -3.12 -9.02
C ALA A 154 -2.71 -3.41 -7.60
N LYS A 155 -3.10 -4.68 -7.38
CA LYS A 155 -3.64 -5.14 -6.11
C LYS A 155 -2.61 -5.08 -4.98
N TYR A 156 -1.38 -5.56 -5.21
CA TYR A 156 -0.34 -5.57 -4.19
C TYR A 156 0.23 -4.17 -3.93
N THR A 157 0.34 -3.34 -4.96
CA THR A 157 0.69 -1.92 -4.82
C THR A 157 -0.34 -1.16 -4.00
N GLU A 158 -1.64 -1.31 -4.28
CA GLU A 158 -2.71 -0.68 -3.50
C GLU A 158 -2.63 -1.07 -2.02
N ARG A 159 -2.45 -2.35 -1.74
CA ARG A 159 -2.30 -2.82 -0.35
C ARG A 159 -1.06 -2.27 0.32
N ALA A 160 0.07 -2.16 -0.39
CA ALA A 160 1.28 -1.57 0.16
C ALA A 160 1.11 -0.08 0.46
N LEU A 161 0.42 0.67 -0.41
CA LEU A 161 0.09 2.09 -0.19
C LEU A 161 -0.70 2.28 1.10
N LEU A 162 -1.75 1.48 1.32
CA LEU A 162 -2.60 1.61 2.50
C LEU A 162 -1.94 1.05 3.76
N ASN A 163 -1.36 -0.16 3.69
CA ASN A 163 -0.96 -0.90 4.89
C ASN A 163 0.49 -0.64 5.34
N ILE A 164 1.35 -0.13 4.45
CA ILE A 164 2.77 0.14 4.75
C ILE A 164 3.04 1.64 4.70
N LEU A 165 2.64 2.30 3.61
CA LEU A 165 2.95 3.71 3.37
C LEU A 165 1.94 4.67 4.02
N GLY A 166 0.82 4.14 4.54
CA GLY A 166 -0.19 4.94 5.25
C GLY A 166 -0.92 5.94 4.37
N GLU A 167 -1.01 5.71 3.06
CA GLU A 167 -1.84 6.54 2.20
C GLU A 167 -3.32 6.28 2.46
N GLU A 168 -4.13 7.34 2.41
CA GLU A 168 -5.58 7.21 2.47
C GLU A 168 -6.14 6.68 1.15
N GLN A 169 -7.37 6.14 1.19
CA GLN A 169 -8.08 5.74 -0.02
C GLN A 169 -8.31 6.96 -0.93
N VAL A 170 -8.12 6.77 -2.22
CA VAL A 170 -8.31 7.82 -3.22
C VAL A 170 -9.73 7.74 -3.77
N ASN A 171 -10.39 8.89 -3.94
CA ASN A 171 -11.59 8.93 -4.76
C ASN A 171 -11.19 8.65 -6.21
N SER A 172 -11.76 7.59 -6.78
CA SER A 172 -11.48 7.16 -8.15
C SER A 172 -12.74 7.14 -9.02
N ASP A 173 -13.83 7.75 -8.57
CA ASP A 173 -15.06 7.84 -9.34
C ASP A 173 -14.86 8.62 -10.62
N GLY A 174 -15.37 8.09 -11.74
CA GLY A 174 -15.14 8.66 -13.06
C GLY A 174 -13.87 8.18 -13.74
N ILE A 175 -12.92 7.58 -13.04
CA ILE A 175 -11.69 7.13 -13.68
C ILE A 175 -11.95 6.04 -14.74
N GLU A 176 -13.06 5.31 -14.63
CA GLU A 176 -13.45 4.28 -15.59
C GLU A 176 -13.55 4.79 -17.04
N VAL A 177 -13.86 6.07 -17.26
CA VAL A 177 -13.96 6.62 -18.61
C VAL A 177 -12.59 6.79 -19.28
N LEU A 178 -11.51 6.79 -18.49
CA LEU A 178 -10.13 6.87 -18.99
C LEU A 178 -9.53 5.50 -19.29
N ILE A 179 -10.20 4.41 -18.90
CA ILE A 179 -9.68 3.04 -19.01
C ILE A 179 -10.41 2.34 -20.15
N GLY A 180 -9.74 2.20 -21.30
CA GLY A 180 -10.34 1.75 -22.56
C GLY A 180 -10.94 0.32 -22.51
N ASP A 181 -10.40 -0.55 -21.67
CA ASP A 181 -10.86 -1.93 -21.48
C ASP A 181 -11.62 -2.13 -20.16
N TYR A 182 -12.07 -1.04 -19.51
CA TYR A 182 -12.73 -1.11 -18.20
C TYR A 182 -13.96 -2.02 -18.20
N ASN A 183 -14.76 -1.96 -19.27
CA ASN A 183 -15.98 -2.76 -19.42
C ASN A 183 -15.72 -4.28 -19.51
N LYS A 184 -14.48 -4.73 -19.73
CA LYS A 184 -14.10 -6.14 -19.72
C LYS A 184 -13.76 -6.66 -18.32
N ILE A 185 -13.58 -5.76 -17.35
CA ILE A 185 -13.25 -6.10 -15.96
C ILE A 185 -14.56 -6.31 -15.21
N THR A 186 -14.96 -7.56 -15.01
CA THR A 186 -16.29 -7.89 -14.48
C THR A 186 -16.34 -7.97 -12.95
N LYS A 187 -15.21 -8.21 -12.29
CA LYS A 187 -15.18 -8.30 -10.82
C LYS A 187 -14.98 -6.92 -10.20
N ARG A 188 -15.93 -6.51 -9.36
CA ARG A 188 -15.89 -5.23 -8.64
C ARG A 188 -14.62 -5.04 -7.79
N SER A 189 -14.10 -6.12 -7.20
CA SER A 189 -12.85 -6.07 -6.44
C SER A 189 -11.63 -5.77 -7.32
N GLU A 190 -11.60 -6.27 -8.55
CA GLU A 190 -10.51 -6.00 -9.52
C GLU A 190 -10.61 -4.57 -10.04
N GLN A 191 -11.84 -4.11 -10.34
CA GLN A 191 -12.12 -2.72 -10.69
C GLN A 191 -11.58 -1.75 -9.63
N TYR A 192 -11.82 -2.01 -8.34
CA TYR A 192 -11.32 -1.17 -7.24
C TYR A 192 -9.79 -1.00 -7.30
N TYR A 193 -9.03 -2.10 -7.39
CA TYR A 193 -7.57 -2.03 -7.39
C TYR A 193 -7.04 -1.24 -8.59
N ILE A 194 -7.61 -1.51 -9.77
CA ILE A 194 -7.25 -0.84 -11.01
C ILE A 194 -7.56 0.65 -10.95
N LYS A 195 -8.77 1.02 -10.51
CA LYS A 195 -9.18 2.41 -10.36
C LYS A 195 -8.28 3.18 -9.40
N SER A 196 -7.90 2.60 -8.26
CA SER A 196 -7.05 3.26 -7.27
C SER A 196 -5.65 3.57 -7.82
N VAL A 197 -4.96 2.57 -8.37
CA VAL A 197 -3.58 2.79 -8.88
C VAL A 197 -3.55 3.68 -10.14
N TYR A 198 -4.64 3.67 -10.92
CA TYR A 198 -4.80 4.55 -12.08
C TYR A 198 -5.02 5.99 -11.63
N ALA A 199 -5.96 6.24 -10.70
CA ALA A 199 -6.23 7.58 -10.16
C ALA A 199 -5.01 8.21 -9.48
N ARG A 200 -4.14 7.40 -8.88
CA ARG A 200 -2.86 7.86 -8.30
C ARG A 200 -1.76 8.07 -9.34
N GLY A 201 -1.98 7.77 -10.62
CA GLY A 201 -0.94 7.92 -11.64
C GLY A 201 0.19 6.89 -11.58
N ILE A 202 -0.03 5.76 -10.90
CA ILE A 202 0.99 4.71 -10.74
C ILE A 202 0.99 3.79 -11.96
N ILE A 203 -0.19 3.29 -12.34
CA ILE A 203 -0.40 2.44 -13.52
C ILE A 203 -1.49 3.05 -14.41
N VAL A 204 -1.10 3.75 -15.49
CA VAL A 204 -2.02 4.58 -16.32
C VAL A 204 -2.34 3.92 -17.68
N GLY A 205 -2.25 2.60 -17.76
CA GLY A 205 -2.54 1.86 -19.00
C GLY A 205 -1.41 1.90 -20.03
N ASP A 206 -1.73 1.50 -21.27
CA ASP A 206 -0.86 1.54 -22.44
C ASP A 206 -1.14 2.79 -23.32
N ASP A 207 -0.41 2.94 -24.42
CA ASP A 207 -0.57 4.05 -25.38
C ASP A 207 -1.96 4.10 -26.05
N LYS A 208 -2.76 3.04 -25.91
CA LYS A 208 -4.14 2.94 -26.41
C LYS A 208 -5.17 3.19 -25.32
N GLY A 209 -4.74 3.55 -24.11
CA GLY A 209 -5.59 3.79 -22.95
C GLY A 209 -6.13 2.52 -22.28
N ASN A 210 -5.68 1.32 -22.67
CA ASN A 210 -6.13 0.07 -22.04
C ASN A 210 -5.29 -0.24 -20.79
N PHE A 211 -5.93 -0.73 -19.74
CA PHE A 211 -5.23 -1.20 -18.56
C PHE A 211 -4.51 -2.53 -18.81
N ASN A 212 -5.12 -3.43 -19.58
CA ASN A 212 -4.65 -4.78 -19.90
C ASN A 212 -4.38 -5.65 -18.65
N PRO A 213 -5.40 -5.94 -17.83
CA PRO A 213 -5.22 -6.55 -16.49
C PRO A 213 -4.53 -7.91 -16.51
N GLY A 214 -4.75 -8.72 -17.56
CA GLY A 214 -4.16 -10.05 -17.70
C GLY A 214 -2.78 -10.09 -18.35
N ASN A 215 -2.24 -8.95 -18.82
CA ASN A 215 -0.91 -8.92 -19.41
C ASN A 215 0.16 -9.00 -18.32
N ASN A 216 1.27 -9.66 -18.63
CA ASN A 216 2.46 -9.64 -17.79
C ASN A 216 3.22 -8.33 -17.98
N ALA A 217 4.05 -7.96 -17.00
CA ALA A 217 4.95 -6.81 -17.14
C ALA A 217 6.41 -7.21 -17.26
N THR A 218 7.16 -6.35 -17.92
CA THR A 218 8.61 -6.38 -17.95
C THR A 218 9.20 -5.89 -16.62
N ARG A 219 10.46 -6.24 -16.35
CA ARG A 219 11.21 -5.75 -15.19
C ARG A 219 11.32 -4.23 -15.17
N ALA A 220 11.43 -3.57 -16.32
CA ALA A 220 11.44 -2.12 -16.45
C ALA A 220 10.09 -1.47 -16.05
N GLU A 221 8.97 -2.04 -16.51
CA GLU A 221 7.63 -1.56 -16.15
C GLU A 221 7.38 -1.75 -14.65
N ALA A 222 7.67 -2.92 -14.09
CA ALA A 222 7.53 -3.19 -12.66
C ALA A 222 8.39 -2.23 -11.80
N SER A 223 9.62 -1.96 -12.22
CA SER A 223 10.48 -0.98 -11.56
C SER A 223 9.85 0.41 -11.54
N THR A 224 9.21 0.80 -12.64
CA THR A 224 8.53 2.10 -12.75
C THR A 224 7.31 2.17 -11.85
N ILE A 225 6.52 1.10 -11.77
CA ILE A 225 5.37 0.99 -10.86
C ILE A 225 5.83 1.15 -9.41
N ILE A 226 6.91 0.46 -9.02
CA ILE A 226 7.44 0.53 -7.66
C ILE A 226 8.00 1.92 -7.36
N LEU A 227 8.74 2.54 -8.27
CA LEU A 227 9.25 3.90 -8.06
C LEU A 227 8.11 4.91 -7.85
N ARG A 228 7.06 4.84 -8.68
CA ARG A 228 5.85 5.68 -8.53
C ARG A 228 5.08 5.42 -7.24
N THR A 229 5.13 4.18 -6.75
CA THR A 229 4.57 3.82 -5.44
C THR A 229 5.30 4.58 -4.33
N LEU A 230 6.64 4.59 -4.37
CA LEU A 230 7.50 5.20 -3.36
C LEU A 230 7.56 6.74 -3.44
N GLU A 231 7.54 7.30 -4.65
CA GLU A 231 7.74 8.73 -4.90
C GLU A 231 6.53 9.35 -5.59
N LYS A 232 5.75 10.13 -4.83
CA LYS A 232 4.62 10.90 -5.39
C LYS A 232 5.01 11.77 -6.60
N PRO A 233 6.18 12.45 -6.63
CA PRO A 233 6.58 13.24 -7.79
C PRO A 233 6.82 12.44 -9.09
N GLU A 234 7.02 11.12 -9.01
CA GLU A 234 7.23 10.26 -10.18
C GLU A 234 5.91 9.76 -10.79
N ARG A 235 4.80 9.94 -10.07
CA ARG A 235 3.45 9.55 -10.51
C ARG A 235 3.04 10.42 -11.68
N GLN A 236 2.39 9.79 -12.66
CA GLN A 236 1.85 10.53 -13.81
C GLN A 236 0.65 11.37 -13.39
N GLU A 237 0.50 12.56 -13.95
CA GLU A 237 -0.68 13.37 -13.73
C GLU A 237 -1.89 12.72 -14.41
N VAL A 238 -2.92 12.41 -13.62
CA VAL A 238 -4.16 11.84 -14.13
C VAL A 238 -5.30 12.79 -13.79
N LYS A 239 -5.85 13.41 -14.83
CA LYS A 239 -7.01 14.29 -14.71
C LYS A 239 -8.25 13.44 -14.75
N ILE A 240 -8.78 13.10 -13.57
CA ILE A 240 -10.09 12.47 -13.46
C ILE A 240 -11.07 13.43 -14.13
N PRO A 241 -11.75 13.04 -15.22
CA PRO A 241 -12.78 13.88 -15.80
C PRO A 241 -13.77 14.13 -14.67
N GLU A 242 -14.15 15.38 -14.45
CA GLU A 242 -15.35 15.65 -13.69
C GLU A 242 -16.44 14.84 -14.40
N VAL A 243 -16.85 13.70 -13.82
CA VAL A 243 -17.99 12.97 -14.36
C VAL A 243 -19.09 14.00 -14.30
N GLY A 244 -19.52 14.49 -15.47
CA GLY A 244 -20.47 15.58 -15.53
C GLY A 244 -21.63 15.25 -14.62
N ALA A 245 -22.08 16.24 -13.85
CA ALA A 245 -23.23 16.13 -12.95
C ALA A 245 -24.31 15.22 -13.56
N LEU A 246 -24.52 14.05 -12.97
CA LEU A 246 -25.48 13.10 -13.48
C LEU A 246 -26.88 13.50 -13.04
N THR A 247 -27.88 13.20 -13.87
CA THR A 247 -29.27 13.24 -13.40
C THR A 247 -29.64 11.88 -12.86
N LEU A 248 -29.68 11.76 -11.53
CA LEU A 248 -30.03 10.55 -10.79
C LEU A 248 -31.53 10.55 -10.51
N ARG A 249 -32.25 9.47 -10.83
CA ARG A 249 -33.68 9.37 -10.55
C ARG A 249 -33.93 8.43 -9.39
N HIS A 250 -34.81 8.81 -8.46
CA HIS A 250 -35.16 7.96 -7.31
C HIS A 250 -35.62 6.54 -7.71
N ASN A 251 -36.23 6.41 -8.89
CA ASN A 251 -36.77 5.16 -9.42
C ASN A 251 -35.80 4.39 -10.32
N ASP A 252 -34.57 4.86 -10.52
CA ASP A 252 -33.53 4.09 -11.21
C ASP A 252 -32.74 3.25 -10.20
N PRO A 253 -32.93 1.92 -10.15
CA PRO A 253 -32.24 1.07 -9.20
C PRO A 253 -30.75 0.88 -9.51
N ASN A 254 -30.33 1.08 -10.76
CA ASN A 254 -28.95 0.84 -11.20
C ASN A 254 -28.10 2.12 -11.22
N ARG A 255 -28.66 3.25 -10.78
CA ARG A 255 -27.93 4.52 -10.69
C ARG A 255 -26.69 4.40 -9.80
N PRO A 256 -25.61 5.14 -10.10
CA PRO A 256 -24.44 5.19 -9.24
C PRO A 256 -24.77 5.83 -7.88
N MET A 257 -23.84 5.71 -6.94
CA MET A 257 -23.90 6.47 -5.68
C MET A 257 -23.82 7.96 -6.01
N ALA A 258 -24.63 8.75 -5.32
CA ALA A 258 -24.70 10.18 -5.58
C ALA A 258 -23.43 10.89 -5.13
N LYS A 259 -23.03 11.93 -5.87
CA LYS A 259 -21.92 12.82 -5.50
C LYS A 259 -22.31 14.28 -5.64
N GLU A 260 -21.46 15.16 -5.11
CA GLU A 260 -21.65 16.60 -5.25
C GLU A 260 -21.72 17.01 -6.72
N GLY A 261 -22.67 17.90 -7.03
CA GLY A 261 -22.95 18.38 -8.37
C GLY A 261 -24.03 17.57 -9.10
N ASP A 262 -24.27 16.30 -8.76
CA ASP A 262 -25.33 15.50 -9.39
C ASP A 262 -26.72 16.14 -9.16
N THR A 263 -27.63 15.98 -10.10
CA THR A 263 -29.04 16.36 -9.95
C THR A 263 -29.86 15.14 -9.55
N PHE A 264 -30.42 15.13 -8.35
CA PHE A 264 -31.33 14.09 -7.88
C PHE A 264 -32.79 14.45 -8.17
N ILE A 265 -33.51 13.56 -8.85
CA ILE A 265 -34.94 13.67 -9.13
C ILE A 265 -35.71 12.86 -8.08
N THR A 266 -36.35 13.56 -7.16
CA THR A 266 -37.09 12.99 -6.02
C THR A 266 -38.42 12.35 -6.44
N PRO A 267 -39.07 11.54 -5.57
CA PRO A 267 -40.37 10.93 -5.85
C PRO A 267 -41.50 11.93 -6.17
N ASP A 268 -41.47 13.10 -5.52
CA ASP A 268 -42.38 14.23 -5.76
C ASP A 268 -41.99 15.09 -6.99
N GLY A 269 -40.94 14.70 -7.73
CA GLY A 269 -40.55 15.34 -8.99
C GLY A 269 -39.65 16.57 -8.85
N ARG A 270 -39.18 16.92 -7.65
CA ARG A 270 -38.18 17.98 -7.46
C ARG A 270 -36.86 17.58 -8.08
N SER A 271 -36.19 18.55 -8.70
CA SER A 271 -34.82 18.41 -9.19
C SER A 271 -33.88 19.13 -8.22
N VAL A 272 -33.01 18.38 -7.55
CA VAL A 272 -32.13 18.90 -6.50
C VAL A 272 -30.68 18.69 -6.92
N VAL A 273 -29.96 19.78 -7.17
CA VAL A 273 -28.50 19.72 -7.38
C VAL A 273 -27.85 19.48 -6.01
N LEU A 274 -27.21 18.33 -5.87
CA LEU A 274 -26.63 17.87 -4.62
C LEU A 274 -25.39 18.68 -4.28
N LYS A 275 -25.29 19.06 -3.01
CA LYS A 275 -24.19 19.82 -2.43
C LYS A 275 -23.72 19.15 -1.16
N VAL A 276 -22.43 19.25 -0.88
CA VAL A 276 -21.90 18.90 0.43
C VAL A 276 -22.19 20.07 1.36
N ASP A 277 -22.87 19.79 2.47
CA ASP A 277 -23.08 20.82 3.47
C ASP A 277 -21.74 21.17 4.13
N PRO A 278 -21.34 22.45 4.14
CA PRO A 278 -20.01 22.85 4.61
C PRO A 278 -19.83 22.70 6.13
N LYS A 279 -20.92 22.60 6.91
CA LYS A 279 -20.83 22.44 8.37
C LYS A 279 -20.63 20.98 8.76
N THR A 280 -21.34 20.07 8.09
CA THR A 280 -21.37 18.64 8.42
C THR A 280 -20.47 17.81 7.52
N GLY A 281 -20.08 18.31 6.34
CA GLY A 281 -19.36 17.55 5.32
C GLY A 281 -20.22 16.49 4.63
N ILE A 282 -21.54 16.50 4.84
CA ILE A 282 -22.44 15.46 4.35
C ILE A 282 -23.14 15.92 3.07
N LEU A 283 -23.06 15.07 2.04
CA LEU A 283 -23.78 15.27 0.78
C LEU A 283 -25.29 15.24 0.99
N GLY A 284 -26.01 16.24 0.48
CA GLY A 284 -27.47 16.26 0.52
C GLY A 284 -28.06 16.83 1.81
N PHE A 285 -27.25 17.06 2.86
CA PHE A 285 -27.78 17.52 4.15
C PHE A 285 -28.46 18.89 4.02
N GLY A 286 -29.67 19.01 4.59
CA GLY A 286 -30.52 20.19 4.44
C GLY A 286 -31.19 20.33 3.07
N GLN A 287 -31.00 19.38 2.14
CA GLN A 287 -31.60 19.40 0.81
C GLN A 287 -32.86 18.52 0.70
N ASN A 288 -33.24 17.84 1.78
CA ASN A 288 -34.47 17.05 1.90
C ASN A 288 -34.58 15.96 0.81
N VAL A 289 -33.51 15.16 0.69
CA VAL A 289 -33.40 14.06 -0.27
C VAL A 289 -32.89 12.80 0.43
N ALA A 290 -33.35 11.64 -0.05
CA ALA A 290 -32.88 10.32 0.37
C ALA A 290 -32.19 9.64 -0.81
N THR A 291 -30.93 9.96 -1.05
CA THR A 291 -30.19 9.58 -2.26
C THR A 291 -30.05 8.07 -2.44
N GLU A 292 -30.03 7.30 -1.35
CA GLU A 292 -29.82 5.85 -1.39
C GLU A 292 -31.11 5.04 -1.58
N ILE A 293 -32.27 5.56 -1.19
CA ILE A 293 -33.55 4.81 -1.25
C ILE A 293 -33.87 4.41 -2.70
N GLY A 294 -34.16 3.14 -2.91
CA GLY A 294 -34.49 2.60 -4.22
C GLY A 294 -33.28 2.30 -5.11
N ARG A 295 -32.05 2.61 -4.68
CA ARG A 295 -30.82 2.13 -5.34
C ARG A 295 -30.59 0.65 -4.99
N ALA A 296 -30.13 -0.16 -5.93
CA ALA A 296 -29.87 -1.57 -5.69
C ALA A 296 -28.53 -1.81 -4.96
N HIS A 297 -28.54 -2.75 -4.02
CA HIS A 297 -27.37 -3.43 -3.49
C HIS A 297 -26.73 -4.33 -4.57
N PRO A 298 -25.46 -4.77 -4.38
CA PRO A 298 -24.82 -5.71 -5.30
C PRO A 298 -25.55 -7.04 -5.50
N ASN A 299 -26.40 -7.42 -4.54
CA ASN A 299 -27.25 -8.62 -4.61
C ASN A 299 -28.60 -8.38 -5.31
N GLY A 300 -28.84 -7.18 -5.85
CA GLY A 300 -30.07 -6.80 -6.54
C GLY A 300 -31.22 -6.33 -5.63
N LYS A 301 -31.10 -6.43 -4.31
CA LYS A 301 -32.11 -5.90 -3.37
C LYS A 301 -32.08 -4.38 -3.39
N LEU A 302 -33.23 -3.72 -3.46
CA LEU A 302 -33.30 -2.25 -3.33
C LEU A 302 -33.06 -1.84 -1.87
N ILE A 303 -32.39 -0.70 -1.68
CA ILE A 303 -32.19 -0.11 -0.36
C ILE A 303 -33.51 0.52 0.10
N GLU A 304 -33.95 0.11 1.29
CA GLU A 304 -35.14 0.61 1.96
C GLU A 304 -34.79 1.32 3.29
N HIS A 305 -35.76 2.02 3.88
CA HIS A 305 -35.60 2.59 5.20
C HIS A 305 -35.26 1.50 6.22
N GLY A 306 -34.19 1.70 6.99
CA GLY A 306 -33.70 0.77 8.00
C GLY A 306 -32.71 -0.27 7.49
N ASP A 307 -32.49 -0.38 6.16
CA ASP A 307 -31.56 -1.35 5.61
C ASP A 307 -30.11 -1.02 5.98
N LEU A 308 -29.34 -2.06 6.32
CA LEU A 308 -27.93 -1.92 6.66
C LEU A 308 -27.11 -1.56 5.42
N GLY A 309 -26.22 -0.57 5.58
CA GLY A 309 -25.27 -0.19 4.55
C GLY A 309 -24.40 -1.37 4.11
N SER A 310 -24.23 -1.50 2.79
CA SER A 310 -23.35 -2.48 2.17
C SER A 310 -22.06 -1.84 1.61
N ASN A 311 -21.96 -0.51 1.65
CA ASN A 311 -20.73 0.21 1.35
C ASN A 311 -19.77 0.00 2.53
N LYS A 312 -18.47 -0.22 2.27
CA LYS A 312 -17.42 -0.36 3.30
C LYS A 312 -17.45 0.80 4.30
N GLU A 313 -17.73 2.02 3.85
CA GLU A 313 -17.82 3.21 4.70
C GLU A 313 -18.98 3.14 5.71
N PHE A 314 -20.11 2.55 5.31
CA PHE A 314 -21.35 2.51 6.11
C PHE A 314 -21.76 1.09 6.50
N LEU A 315 -20.82 0.14 6.46
CA LEU A 315 -21.12 -1.27 6.64
C LEU A 315 -21.72 -1.50 8.04
N GLY A 316 -22.94 -2.04 8.08
CA GLY A 316 -23.66 -2.28 9.35
C GLY A 316 -24.32 -1.04 9.97
N SER A 317 -24.27 0.12 9.31
CA SER A 317 -25.02 1.32 9.68
C SER A 317 -26.34 1.35 8.91
N PRO A 318 -27.51 1.42 9.56
CA PRO A 318 -28.79 1.46 8.84
C PRO A 318 -28.99 2.80 8.13
N TYR A 319 -29.59 2.78 6.93
CA TYR A 319 -30.00 3.99 6.21
C TYR A 319 -31.38 4.45 6.70
N LEU A 320 -31.48 5.63 7.28
CA LEU A 320 -32.69 6.15 7.91
C LEU A 320 -33.19 7.38 7.16
N VAL A 321 -34.48 7.36 6.84
CA VAL A 321 -35.21 8.48 6.23
C VAL A 321 -36.09 9.12 7.29
N ASP A 322 -35.99 10.44 7.40
CA ASP A 322 -36.87 11.25 8.23
C ASP A 322 -38.24 11.42 7.55
N ASN A 323 -39.32 11.08 8.25
CA ASN A 323 -40.66 11.11 7.68
C ASN A 323 -41.21 12.53 7.45
N ASN A 324 -40.66 13.55 8.12
CA ASN A 324 -41.16 14.93 8.03
C ASN A 324 -40.54 15.68 6.84
N THR A 325 -39.24 15.48 6.63
CA THR A 325 -38.42 16.20 5.65
C THR A 325 -38.15 15.36 4.40
N GLY A 326 -38.23 14.03 4.49
CA GLY A 326 -37.80 13.12 3.42
C GLY A 326 -36.28 13.03 3.27
N MET A 327 -35.52 13.61 4.21
CA MET A 327 -34.07 13.53 4.25
C MET A 327 -33.62 12.12 4.65
N GLY A 328 -32.72 11.53 3.87
CA GLY A 328 -32.19 10.19 4.14
C GLY A 328 -30.68 10.19 4.32
N LEU A 329 -30.20 9.61 5.41
CA LEU A 329 -28.77 9.43 5.70
C LEU A 329 -28.51 8.09 6.39
N TYR A 330 -27.28 7.60 6.33
CA TYR A 330 -26.85 6.50 7.20
C TYR A 330 -26.86 6.94 8.67
N ARG A 331 -27.16 6.04 9.61
CA ARG A 331 -27.21 6.36 11.05
C ARG A 331 -25.93 6.99 11.58
N SER A 332 -24.78 6.54 11.09
CA SER A 332 -23.48 7.16 11.40
C SER A 332 -23.46 8.64 10.99
N GLN A 333 -23.90 8.96 9.78
CA GLN A 333 -23.99 10.34 9.29
C GLN A 333 -24.99 11.18 10.10
N TRP A 334 -26.12 10.61 10.53
CA TRP A 334 -27.03 11.29 11.45
C TRP A 334 -26.36 11.67 12.79
N LEU A 335 -25.46 10.82 13.30
CA LEU A 335 -24.68 11.11 14.50
C LEU A 335 -23.60 12.17 14.22
N ASP A 336 -23.01 12.15 13.02
CA ASP A 336 -22.06 13.17 12.59
C ASP A 336 -22.73 14.55 12.54
N VAL A 337 -23.95 14.66 11.99
CA VAL A 337 -24.78 15.87 12.04
C VAL A 337 -24.99 16.34 13.47
N GLN A 338 -25.41 15.43 14.37
CA GLN A 338 -25.64 15.75 15.78
C GLN A 338 -24.38 16.32 16.45
N SER A 339 -23.21 15.79 16.09
CA SER A 339 -21.93 16.21 16.67
C SER A 339 -21.37 17.50 16.08
N ALA A 340 -21.63 17.76 14.79
CA ALA A 340 -21.07 18.89 14.05
C ALA A 340 -21.84 20.19 14.29
N ILE A 341 -23.12 20.10 14.63
CA ILE A 341 -24.01 21.25 14.80
C ILE A 341 -24.14 21.61 16.27
N ASP A 342 -23.81 22.87 16.59
CA ASP A 342 -23.98 23.46 17.91
C ASP A 342 -25.04 24.58 17.84
N PRO A 343 -26.32 24.29 18.15
CA PRO A 343 -27.38 25.28 18.07
C PRO A 343 -27.18 26.48 19.01
N TYR A 344 -26.41 26.33 20.10
CA TYR A 344 -26.16 27.44 21.03
C TYR A 344 -25.36 28.58 20.39
N LYS A 345 -24.55 28.29 19.36
CA LYS A 345 -23.77 29.32 18.63
C LYS A 345 -24.59 30.06 17.58
N GLU A 346 -25.65 29.42 17.08
CA GLU A 346 -26.40 29.88 15.90
C GLU A 346 -27.72 30.56 16.30
N VAL A 347 -28.30 30.16 17.44
CA VAL A 347 -29.58 30.67 17.94
C VAL A 347 -29.38 31.30 19.32
N PRO A 348 -29.03 32.60 19.39
CA PRO A 348 -28.95 33.30 20.67
C PRO A 348 -30.35 33.51 21.25
N ASN A 349 -30.58 33.06 22.49
CA ASN A 349 -31.85 33.16 23.23
C ASN A 349 -33.02 32.37 22.61
N PRO A 350 -32.91 31.03 22.52
CA PRO A 350 -34.00 30.20 21.99
C PRO A 350 -35.23 30.21 22.91
N LYS A 351 -36.41 30.02 22.30
CA LYS A 351 -37.69 29.89 23.02
C LYS A 351 -38.02 28.42 23.25
N GLU A 352 -38.74 28.13 24.32
CA GLU A 352 -39.26 26.78 24.59
C GLU A 352 -40.08 26.28 23.38
N GLY A 353 -39.79 25.05 22.94
CA GLY A 353 -40.37 24.43 21.76
C GLY A 353 -39.79 24.90 20.42
N GLN A 354 -38.78 25.78 20.42
CA GLN A 354 -38.14 26.22 19.18
C GLN A 354 -37.37 25.09 18.52
N VAL A 355 -37.61 24.88 17.22
CA VAL A 355 -36.91 23.90 16.39
C VAL A 355 -35.81 24.58 15.59
N TYR A 356 -34.68 23.91 15.43
CA TYR A 356 -33.55 24.34 14.61
C TYR A 356 -33.12 23.21 13.66
N MET A 357 -33.05 23.54 12.37
CA MET A 357 -32.73 22.62 11.26
C MET A 357 -33.52 21.31 11.30
N ASP A 358 -34.78 21.35 11.75
CA ASP A 358 -35.70 20.21 11.94
C ASP A 358 -35.28 19.14 12.95
N TYR A 359 -33.99 19.05 13.32
CA TYR A 359 -33.43 17.97 14.13
C TYR A 359 -33.06 18.37 15.57
N PHE A 360 -33.10 19.66 15.91
CA PHE A 360 -32.86 20.13 17.28
C PHE A 360 -34.11 20.82 17.81
N ILE A 361 -34.50 20.51 19.05
CA ILE A 361 -35.62 21.18 19.74
C ILE A 361 -35.14 21.74 21.08
N PHE A 362 -35.45 23.00 21.36
CA PHE A 362 -35.12 23.64 22.62
C PHE A 362 -36.23 23.37 23.64
N MET A 363 -35.91 22.60 24.68
CA MET A 363 -36.85 22.32 25.77
C MET A 363 -36.15 22.36 27.12
N HIS A 364 -36.87 22.73 28.18
CA HIS A 364 -36.36 22.78 29.55
C HIS A 364 -35.03 23.55 29.69
N GLY A 365 -34.82 24.58 28.87
CA GLY A 365 -33.60 25.39 28.89
C GLY A 365 -32.38 24.81 28.17
N ILE A 366 -32.50 23.68 27.46
CA ILE A 366 -31.41 23.07 26.69
C ILE A 366 -31.87 22.61 25.29
N TRP A 367 -30.92 22.56 24.35
CA TRP A 367 -31.15 21.93 23.04
C TRP A 367 -31.06 20.41 23.13
N TYR A 368 -32.12 19.73 22.68
CA TYR A 368 -32.17 18.29 22.52
C TYR A 368 -32.06 17.91 21.05
N TRP A 369 -31.35 16.81 20.77
CA TRP A 369 -31.38 16.15 19.48
C TRP A 369 -32.69 15.38 19.34
N ASN A 370 -33.52 15.79 18.40
CA ASN A 370 -34.77 15.13 18.04
C ASN A 370 -34.57 14.08 16.92
N GLY A 371 -33.42 14.13 16.24
CA GLY A 371 -33.03 13.17 15.19
C GLY A 371 -33.99 13.08 14.01
N PRO A 372 -33.75 12.15 13.07
CA PRO A 372 -34.77 11.82 12.09
C PRO A 372 -35.98 11.22 12.81
N VAL A 373 -37.15 11.82 12.60
CA VAL A 373 -38.45 11.35 13.07
C VAL A 373 -38.76 10.06 12.34
N ARG A 374 -38.79 8.97 13.12
CA ARG A 374 -38.97 7.60 12.65
C ARG A 374 -40.42 7.25 12.35
#